data_AF-A0A380CTQ2-F1
#
_entry.id   AF-A0A380CTQ2-F1
#
_cell.length_a   1.000
_cell.length_b   1.000
_cell.length_c   1.000
_cell.angle_alpha   90.00
_cell.angle_beta   90.00
_cell.angle_gamma   90.00
#
_symmetry.space_group_name_H-M   'P 1'
#
loop_
_entity.id
_entity.type
_entity.pdbx_description
1 polymer ?
#
loop_
_entity_poly.entity_id
_entity_poly.type
_entity_poly.pdbx_seq_one_letter_code
_entity_poly.pdbx_strand_id
1 'polypeptide(L)'
;MLIIPYNTSSLMPIIIHLDDIMSQRKVSLSELSNMVGITLSNLSIIKNGKCRAIRLHTLSAICKALDCQPGDILEYTDQPVLARGKAIAT
;
A
#
# COMPACT_ATOMS: atom_id res chain seq x y z
N MET A 1 16.93 25.90 8.82
CA MET A 1 16.35 25.46 7.53
C MET A 1 17.17 24.28 7.04
N LEU A 2 16.70 23.05 7.26
CA LEU A 2 17.32 21.88 6.63
C LEU A 2 16.76 21.79 5.21
N ILE A 3 17.58 22.10 4.21
CA ILE A 3 17.26 21.83 2.81
C ILE A 3 17.47 20.33 2.65
N ILE A 4 16.39 19.55 2.72
CA ILE A 4 16.49 18.10 2.58
C ILE A 4 16.55 17.79 1.07
N PRO A 5 17.65 17.22 0.55
CA PRO A 5 17.90 17.09 -0.89
C PRO A 5 17.09 15.95 -1.55
N TYR A 6 15.90 15.62 -1.04
CA TYR A 6 15.06 14.59 -1.64
C TYR A 6 13.79 15.18 -2.27
N ASN A 7 13.34 14.54 -3.33
CA ASN A 7 12.06 14.84 -3.97
C ASN A 7 10.91 14.43 -3.04
N THR A 8 10.25 15.42 -2.41
CA THR A 8 9.10 15.26 -1.52
C THR A 8 7.93 14.50 -2.16
N SER A 9 7.87 14.45 -3.50
CA SER A 9 6.89 13.63 -4.25
C SER A 9 7.00 12.12 -3.95
N SER A 10 8.06 11.68 -3.29
CA SER A 10 8.29 10.28 -2.91
C SER A 10 8.01 9.97 -1.44
N LEU A 11 7.82 11.00 -0.61
CA LEU A 11 7.41 10.84 0.77
C LEU A 11 5.92 10.59 0.85
N MET A 12 5.53 9.57 1.60
CA MET A 12 4.13 9.34 1.94
C MET A 12 4.01 9.20 3.44
N PRO A 13 3.13 9.99 4.09
CA PRO A 13 2.82 9.82 5.50
C PRO A 13 1.83 8.67 5.75
N ILE A 14 1.47 7.91 4.70
CA ILE A 14 0.59 6.75 4.79
C ILE A 14 1.39 5.49 4.42
N ILE A 15 1.50 4.56 5.37
CA ILE A 15 2.11 3.24 5.18
C ILE A 15 1.00 2.27 4.73
N ILE A 16 1.33 1.40 3.76
CA ILE A 16 0.42 0.35 3.28
C ILE A 16 0.88 -1.03 3.77
N HIS A 17 0.04 -1.64 4.61
CA HIS A 17 0.26 -2.96 5.23
C HIS A 17 -0.39 -4.13 4.48
N LEU A 18 -0.85 -3.90 3.24
CA LEU A 18 -1.55 -4.93 2.46
C LEU A 18 -0.75 -6.23 2.35
N ASP A 19 0.57 -6.16 2.20
CA ASP A 19 1.42 -7.36 2.13
C ASP A 19 1.38 -8.19 3.43
N ASP A 20 1.36 -7.50 4.58
CA ASP A 20 1.38 -8.13 5.90
C ASP A 20 0.04 -8.84 6.14
N ILE A 21 -1.08 -8.18 5.83
CA ILE A 21 -2.42 -8.77 5.91
C ILE A 21 -2.57 -9.96 4.97
N MET A 22 -2.10 -9.84 3.72
CA MET A 22 -2.10 -10.95 2.76
C MET A 22 -1.32 -12.16 3.29
N SER A 23 -0.13 -11.92 3.85
CA SER A 23 0.73 -12.96 4.45
C SER A 23 0.03 -13.66 5.62
N GLN A 24 -0.59 -12.89 6.53
CA GLN A 24 -1.34 -13.44 7.66
C GLN A 24 -2.52 -14.32 7.21
N ARG A 25 -3.19 -13.94 6.11
CA ARG A 25 -4.31 -14.70 5.54
C ARG A 25 -3.88 -15.82 4.58
N LYS A 26 -2.57 -15.94 4.30
CA LYS A 26 -2.01 -16.88 3.32
C LYS A 26 -2.63 -16.72 1.92
N VAL A 27 -2.93 -15.49 1.54
CA VAL A 27 -3.50 -15.12 0.25
C VAL A 27 -2.42 -14.51 -0.64
N SER A 28 -2.22 -15.07 -1.83
CA SER A 28 -1.32 -14.51 -2.83
C SER A 28 -1.92 -13.28 -3.54
N LEU A 29 -1.06 -12.47 -4.18
CA LEU A 29 -1.53 -11.30 -4.94
C LEU A 29 -2.43 -11.69 -6.12
N SER A 30 -2.17 -12.86 -6.73
CA SER A 30 -2.97 -13.42 -7.82
C SER A 30 -4.36 -13.84 -7.34
N GLU A 31 -4.43 -14.52 -6.19
CA GLU A 31 -5.71 -14.88 -5.59
C GLU A 31 -6.51 -13.64 -5.21
N LEU A 32 -5.87 -12.65 -4.56
CA LEU A 32 -6.53 -11.39 -4.24
C LEU A 32 -7.07 -10.68 -5.49
N SER A 33 -6.28 -10.63 -6.57
CA SER A 33 -6.69 -10.07 -7.87
C SER A 33 -7.98 -10.71 -8.37
N ASN A 34 -8.07 -12.04 -8.30
CA ASN A 34 -9.25 -12.79 -8.70
C ASN A 34 -10.46 -12.54 -7.78
N MET A 35 -10.24 -12.48 -6.47
CA MET A 35 -11.32 -12.23 -5.49
C MET A 35 -11.94 -10.84 -5.62
N VAL A 36 -11.12 -9.81 -5.87
CA VAL A 36 -11.59 -8.41 -5.88
C VAL A 36 -11.90 -7.86 -7.28
N GLY A 37 -11.57 -8.60 -8.34
CA GLY A 37 -11.77 -8.15 -9.72
C GLY A 37 -10.89 -6.95 -10.11
N ILE A 38 -9.71 -6.84 -9.51
CA ILE A 38 -8.75 -5.75 -9.76
C ILE A 38 -7.49 -6.34 -10.38
N THR A 39 -6.92 -5.67 -11.37
CA THR A 39 -5.71 -6.15 -12.04
C THR A 39 -4.54 -6.32 -11.07
N LEU A 40 -3.72 -7.35 -11.31
CA LEU A 40 -2.47 -7.60 -10.59
C LEU A 40 -1.56 -6.36 -10.52
N SER A 41 -1.48 -5.59 -11.61
CA SER A 41 -0.69 -4.36 -11.68
C SER A 41 -1.18 -3.31 -10.67
N ASN A 42 -2.49 -3.06 -10.63
CA ASN A 42 -3.07 -2.11 -9.67
C ASN A 42 -2.87 -2.55 -8.22
N LEU A 43 -3.07 -3.84 -7.92
CA LEU A 43 -2.83 -4.37 -6.58
C LEU A 43 -1.35 -4.31 -6.19
N SER A 44 -0.43 -4.55 -7.12
CA SER A 44 1.01 -4.43 -6.89
C SER A 44 1.41 -2.98 -6.55
N ILE A 45 0.82 -2.00 -7.22
CA ILE A 45 1.05 -0.57 -6.92
C ILE A 45 0.57 -0.24 -5.50
N ILE A 46 -0.61 -0.74 -5.09
CA ILE A 46 -1.14 -0.55 -3.74
C ILE A 46 -0.24 -1.25 -2.71
N LYS A 47 0.02 -2.55 -2.88
CA LYS A 47 0.85 -3.37 -1.97
C LYS A 47 2.21 -2.74 -1.68
N ASN A 48 2.85 -2.17 -2.71
CA ASN A 48 4.18 -1.57 -2.57
C ASN A 48 4.13 -0.10 -2.10
N GLY A 49 2.96 0.41 -1.72
CA GLY A 49 2.79 1.80 -1.29
C GLY A 49 3.18 2.79 -2.38
N LYS A 50 2.96 2.48 -3.66
CA LYS A 50 3.25 3.38 -4.80
C LYS A 50 2.00 4.09 -5.31
N CYS A 51 0.82 3.76 -4.76
CA CYS A 51 -0.44 4.39 -5.13
C CYS A 51 -0.50 5.82 -4.58
N ARG A 52 -0.99 6.76 -5.41
CA ARG A 52 -1.30 8.14 -4.97
C ARG A 52 -2.69 8.27 -4.37
N ALA A 53 -3.58 7.36 -4.73
CA ALA A 53 -4.95 7.32 -4.27
C ALA A 53 -5.45 5.87 -4.31
N ILE A 54 -6.37 5.54 -3.41
CA ILE A 54 -7.15 4.32 -3.43
C ILE A 54 -8.63 4.69 -3.42
N ARG A 55 -9.42 4.11 -4.33
CA ARG A 55 -10.87 4.32 -4.31
C ARG A 55 -11.46 3.55 -3.14
N LEU A 56 -12.44 4.13 -2.44
CA LEU A 56 -13.09 3.47 -1.30
C LEU A 56 -13.71 2.12 -1.69
N HIS A 57 -14.26 1.98 -2.90
CA HIS A 57 -14.77 0.69 -3.38
C HIS A 57 -13.67 -0.37 -3.48
N THR A 58 -12.45 0.02 -3.88
CA THR A 58 -11.29 -0.88 -3.96
C THR A 58 -10.86 -1.29 -2.56
N LEU A 59 -10.73 -0.32 -1.65
CA LEU A 59 -10.37 -0.59 -0.26
C LEU A 59 -11.40 -1.51 0.41
N SER A 60 -12.69 -1.26 0.21
CA SER A 60 -13.79 -2.08 0.72
C SER A 60 -13.76 -3.50 0.17
N ALA A 61 -13.51 -3.69 -1.14
CA ALA A 61 -13.39 -5.01 -1.74
C ALA A 61 -12.22 -5.81 -1.14
N ILE A 62 -11.07 -5.16 -0.93
CA ILE A 62 -9.90 -5.78 -0.29
C ILE A 62 -10.22 -6.15 1.16
N CYS A 63 -10.83 -5.24 1.92
CA CYS A 63 -11.22 -5.49 3.33
C CYS A 63 -12.15 -6.70 3.44
N LYS A 64 -13.16 -6.79 2.56
CA LYS A 64 -14.08 -7.93 2.51
C LYS A 64 -13.37 -9.23 2.14
N ALA A 65 -12.46 -9.19 1.17
CA ALA A 65 -11.77 -10.38 0.68
C ALA A 65 -10.73 -10.94 1.67
N LEU A 66 -10.14 -10.07 2.50
CA LEU A 66 -9.11 -10.44 3.48
C LEU A 66 -9.63 -10.52 4.91
N ASP A 67 -10.92 -10.25 5.14
CA ASP A 67 -11.54 -10.15 6.46
C ASP A 67 -10.71 -9.26 7.40
N CYS A 68 -10.60 -7.99 7.00
CA CYS A 68 -9.87 -6.96 7.73
C CYS A 68 -10.58 -5.60 7.65
N GLN A 69 -10.10 -4.64 8.44
CA GLN A 69 -10.55 -3.27 8.47
C GLN A 69 -9.61 -2.34 7.68
N PRO A 70 -10.08 -1.16 7.24
CA PRO A 70 -9.22 -0.15 6.60
C PRO A 70 -7.97 0.21 7.41
N GLY A 71 -8.09 0.29 8.74
CA GLY A 71 -6.97 0.59 9.64
C GLY A 71 -5.90 -0.50 9.71
N ASP A 72 -6.23 -1.74 9.31
CA ASP A 72 -5.24 -2.82 9.20
C ASP A 72 -4.38 -2.68 7.93
N ILE A 73 -4.84 -1.90 6.94
CA ILE A 73 -4.16 -1.70 5.66
C ILE A 73 -3.46 -0.33 5.61
N LEU A 74 -4.08 0.70 6.18
CA LEU A 74 -3.63 2.08 6.11
C LEU A 74 -3.20 2.58 7.49
N GLU A 75 -1.93 2.93 7.64
CA GLU A 75 -1.39 3.55 8.84
C GLU A 75 -0.90 4.96 8.51
N TYR A 76 -1.27 5.95 9.33
CA TYR A 76 -0.67 7.28 9.27
C TYR A 76 0.55 7.37 10.18
N THR A 77 1.60 8.04 9.71
CA THR A 77 2.80 8.32 10.50
C THR A 77 3.27 9.75 10.32
N ASP A 78 3.77 10.34 11.41
CA ASP A 78 4.40 11.67 11.42
C ASP A 78 5.81 11.67 10.82
N GLN A 79 6.34 10.50 10.46
CA GLN A 79 7.67 10.35 9.88
C GLN A 79 7.62 10.25 8.35
N PRO A 80 8.62 10.81 7.64
CA PRO A 80 8.75 10.60 6.21
C PRO A 80 9.02 9.12 5.88
N VAL A 81 8.09 8.46 5.16
CA VAL A 81 8.26 7.07 4.69
C VAL A 81 8.44 7.02 3.18
N LEU A 82 9.36 6.15 2.74
CA LEU A 82 9.60 5.86 1.33
C LEU A 82 8.73 4.67 0.88
N ALA A 83 8.20 4.78 -0.34
CA ALA A 83 7.52 3.65 -0.99
C ALA A 83 8.44 2.42 -1.08
N ARG A 84 7.89 1.21 -0.88
CA ARG A 84 8.66 -0.04 -0.99
C ARG A 84 9.33 -0.15 -2.37
N GLY A 85 10.60 -0.57 -2.37
CA GLY A 85 11.41 -0.71 -3.58
C GLY A 85 11.93 0.61 -4.16
N LYS A 86 11.91 1.72 -3.39
CA LYS A 86 12.76 2.89 -3.65
C LYS A 86 14.02 2.78 -2.80
N ALA A 87 15.17 2.67 -3.45
CA ALA A 87 16.46 2.87 -2.79
C ALA A 87 16.70 4.37 -2.60
N ILE A 88 17.35 4.74 -1.49
CA ILE A 88 18.00 6.03 -1.37
C ILE A 88 19.19 5.94 -2.33
N ALA A 89 19.19 6.74 -3.40
CA ALA A 89 20.41 6.94 -4.17
C ALA A 89 21.35 7.74 -3.26
N THR A 90 22.37 7.07 -2.73
CA THR A 90 23.48 7.69 -1.99
C THR A 90 24.33 8.55 -2.92
#